data_AF-A0A7S0ZLY6-F1
#
_entry.id   AF-A0A7S0ZLY6-F1
#
_cell.length_a   1.000
_cell.length_b   1.000
_cell.length_c   1.000
_cell.angle_alpha   90.00
_cell.angle_beta   90.00
_cell.angle_gamma   90.00
#
_symmetry.space_group_name_H-M   'P 1'
#
loop_
_entity.id
_entity.type
_entity.pdbx_description
1 polymer ?
#
loop_
_entity_poly.entity_id
_entity_poly.type
_entity_poly.pdbx_seq_one_letter_code
_entity_poly.pdbx_strand_id
1 'polypeptide(L)'
;KEGVVDTGLVAVCPVVGHVDGDANMSSTTLASETWNLSIDDTYTQKVSGSSSNWDRKRAVESAYRVTSEMFSNQVRPYRSRAWKDNPVAALNAGSTSKLVNSHTFQIAVCLAIALYIIFVGIELNRTMELALWNHAQRRDGVFSGAETDGWIVVLGYCFTCFFVVELIVRVVAHKAQFVFGDEWSWNMFDTVLVVTSVADQTLSADFGFLHNLSYLRFFRMLWIFRALRLINGLHSRFVRDLRLMLLALMSSVIPLFWAITTLLFLHYLFSVFLMTVVSNYISDAAGDDATVNELAVWFRSVPMAILTLFMAITGGVSW
;
A
#
# COMPACT_ATOMS: atom_id res chain seq x y z
N LYS A 1 66.09 20.70 34.14
CA LYS A 1 64.98 21.00 35.06
C LYS A 1 63.78 21.33 34.19
N GLU A 2 63.13 20.28 33.69
CA GLU A 2 61.92 20.39 32.87
C GLU A 2 60.72 20.55 33.81
N GLY A 3 59.93 21.58 33.57
CA GLY A 3 58.59 21.72 34.15
C GLY A 3 57.60 21.04 33.20
N VAL A 4 56.94 19.99 33.68
CA VAL A 4 55.81 19.37 32.98
C VAL A 4 54.56 20.16 33.32
N VAL A 5 53.93 20.72 32.28
CA VAL A 5 52.61 21.35 32.34
C VAL A 5 51.59 20.24 32.16
N ASP A 6 50.81 19.95 33.20
CA ASP A 6 49.65 19.07 33.14
C ASP A 6 48.53 19.74 32.33
N THR A 7 48.31 19.30 31.10
CA THR A 7 47.06 19.55 30.37
C THR A 7 46.09 18.42 30.66
N GLY A 8 45.39 18.50 31.80
CA GLY A 8 44.22 17.67 32.09
C GLY A 8 43.05 18.09 31.18
N LEU A 9 42.63 17.20 30.29
CA LEU A 9 41.44 17.39 29.46
C LEU A 9 40.19 17.16 30.33
N VAL A 10 39.58 18.23 30.82
CA VAL A 10 38.32 18.17 31.58
C VAL A 10 37.16 18.13 30.60
N ALA A 11 36.52 16.97 30.44
CA ALA A 11 35.24 16.87 29.74
C ALA A 11 34.10 17.30 30.69
N VAL A 12 33.63 18.54 30.54
CA VAL A 12 32.41 19.03 31.22
C VAL A 12 31.21 18.73 30.33
N CYS A 13 30.33 17.82 30.73
CA CYS A 13 29.01 17.67 30.12
C CYS A 13 28.01 18.55 30.89
N PRO A 14 27.29 19.49 30.25
CA PRO A 14 26.23 20.23 30.91
C PRO A 14 25.00 19.32 31.06
N VAL A 15 24.66 18.97 32.30
CA VAL A 15 23.36 18.38 32.62
C VAL A 15 22.33 19.52 32.55
N VAL A 16 21.64 19.64 31.42
CA VAL A 16 20.47 20.52 31.30
C VAL A 16 19.31 19.84 32.02
N GLY A 17 19.17 20.11 33.32
CA GLY A 17 17.96 19.80 34.08
C GLY A 17 16.90 20.86 33.78
N HIS A 18 15.77 20.45 33.20
CA HIS A 18 14.59 21.30 33.08
C HIS A 18 13.94 21.41 34.47
N VAL A 19 13.87 22.64 34.99
CA VAL A 19 13.23 22.97 36.27
C VAL A 19 11.76 23.26 35.97
N ASP A 20 10.87 22.35 36.35
CA ASP A 20 9.44 22.67 36.49
C ASP A 20 9.28 23.53 37.75
N GLY A 21 8.69 24.71 37.56
CA GLY A 21 8.43 25.66 38.62
C GLY A 21 7.31 25.17 39.54
N ASP A 22 7.69 24.88 40.78
CA ASP A 22 6.88 25.15 41.97
C ASP A 22 7.85 25.48 43.11
N ALA A 23 8.04 26.78 43.32
CA ALA A 23 8.85 27.29 44.39
C ALA A 23 8.14 27.10 45.73
N ASN A 24 8.62 26.16 46.54
CA ASN A 24 8.66 26.37 47.98
C ASN A 24 10.08 26.12 48.48
N MET A 25 10.61 27.17 49.10
CA MET A 25 12.02 27.37 49.40
C MET A 25 12.42 26.60 50.65
N SER A 26 13.21 25.54 50.49
CA SER A 26 14.08 25.03 51.55
C SER A 26 15.28 24.29 50.94
N SER A 27 16.39 25.02 50.86
CA SER A 27 17.77 24.54 51.03
C SER A 27 18.03 23.04 50.85
N THR A 28 18.59 22.66 49.70
CA THR A 28 19.43 21.46 49.62
C THR A 28 20.63 21.72 48.70
N THR A 29 21.79 21.65 49.32
CA THR A 29 23.14 21.77 48.76
C THR A 29 23.36 20.89 47.52
N LEU A 30 23.85 21.51 46.44
CA LEU A 30 24.47 20.82 45.30
C LEU A 30 25.67 20.02 45.80
N ALA A 31 25.48 18.71 46.02
CA ALA A 31 26.58 17.78 46.08
C ALA A 31 27.02 17.49 44.64
N SER A 32 28.07 18.18 44.19
CA SER A 32 28.82 17.74 43.02
C SER A 32 29.55 16.46 43.42
N GLU A 33 28.99 15.30 43.11
CA GLU A 33 29.75 14.04 43.14
C GLU A 33 30.80 14.09 42.03
N THR A 34 31.99 14.59 42.37
CA THR A 34 33.20 14.41 41.59
C THR A 34 33.59 12.94 41.71
N TRP A 35 33.27 12.15 40.69
CA TRP A 35 33.84 10.81 40.55
C TRP A 35 35.33 10.95 40.26
N ASN A 36 36.17 10.77 41.29
CA ASN A 36 37.60 10.57 41.12
C ASN A 36 37.83 9.21 40.46
N LEU A 37 37.74 9.17 39.13
CA LEU A 37 38.28 8.06 38.35
C LEU A 37 39.80 8.13 38.46
N SER A 38 40.36 7.36 39.39
CA SER A 38 41.77 6.96 39.36
C SER A 38 41.95 6.11 38.10
N ILE A 39 42.27 6.75 36.98
CA ILE A 39 42.83 6.05 35.83
C ILE A 39 44.14 5.46 36.33
N ASP A 40 44.23 4.13 36.34
CA ASP A 40 45.43 3.40 36.71
C ASP A 40 46.62 3.92 35.87
N ASP A 41 47.57 4.61 36.51
CA ASP A 41 48.73 5.29 35.90
C ASP A 41 49.63 4.32 35.11
N THR A 42 49.38 3.02 35.24
CA THR A 42 50.05 1.96 34.49
C THR A 42 49.76 2.02 32.97
N TYR A 43 48.64 2.63 32.53
CA TYR A 43 48.30 2.75 31.10
C TYR A 43 48.77 4.05 30.45
N THR A 44 48.79 5.16 31.19
CA THR A 44 49.26 6.47 30.70
C THR A 44 50.77 6.46 30.44
N GLN A 45 51.55 5.70 31.22
CA GLN A 45 52.99 5.55 30.99
C GLN A 45 53.35 4.82 29.69
N LYS A 46 52.45 4.01 29.12
CA LYS A 46 52.76 3.21 27.92
C LYS A 46 52.62 4.01 26.61
N VAL A 47 52.01 5.19 26.65
CA VAL A 47 51.74 6.03 25.46
C VAL A 47 52.82 7.10 25.24
N SER A 48 53.67 7.38 26.22
CA SER A 48 54.78 8.34 26.07
C SER A 48 55.98 7.78 25.30
N GLY A 49 56.02 6.48 24.98
CA GLY A 49 57.14 5.81 24.33
C GLY A 49 56.91 5.25 22.92
N SER A 50 55.71 5.34 22.33
CA SER A 50 55.45 4.81 20.98
C SER A 50 55.31 5.92 19.92
N SER A 51 56.18 5.85 18.91
CA SER A 51 56.33 6.81 17.80
C SER A 51 55.34 6.57 16.63
N SER A 52 54.53 5.52 16.69
CA SER A 52 53.62 5.16 15.60
C SER A 52 52.22 5.71 15.80
N ASN A 53 51.73 6.51 14.84
CA ASN A 53 50.35 7.01 14.78
C ASN A 53 49.30 5.88 14.88
N TRP A 54 49.66 4.66 14.47
CA TRP A 54 48.78 3.49 14.54
C TRP A 54 48.50 3.04 15.98
N ASP A 55 49.49 3.13 16.88
CA ASP A 55 49.32 2.70 18.27
C ASP A 55 48.47 3.69 19.07
N ARG A 56 48.63 4.99 18.79
CA ARG A 56 47.77 6.04 19.36
C ARG A 56 46.31 5.87 18.91
N LYS A 57 46.08 5.55 17.64
CA LYS A 57 44.73 5.33 17.10
C LYS A 57 44.05 4.13 17.75
N ARG A 58 44.78 3.02 17.96
CA ARG A 58 44.26 1.83 18.66
C ARG A 58 43.95 2.08 20.13
N ALA A 59 44.78 2.88 20.82
CA ALA A 59 44.53 3.23 22.22
C ALA A 59 43.29 4.12 22.38
N VAL A 60 43.05 5.03 21.44
CA VAL A 60 41.82 5.84 21.42
C VAL A 60 40.60 4.98 21.07
N GLU A 61 40.70 4.08 20.08
CA GLU A 61 39.61 3.17 19.72
C GLU A 61 39.27 2.19 20.85
N SER A 62 40.25 1.70 21.61
CA SER A 62 40.00 0.83 22.76
C SER A 62 39.36 1.59 23.92
N ALA A 63 39.80 2.82 24.20
CA ALA A 63 39.17 3.68 25.21
C ALA A 63 37.73 4.04 24.82
N TYR A 64 37.48 4.31 23.54
CA TYR A 64 36.13 4.58 23.03
C TYR A 64 35.23 3.35 23.09
N ARG A 65 35.76 2.14 22.82
CA ARG A 65 35.03 0.89 23.00
C ARG A 65 34.68 0.60 24.45
N VAL A 66 35.61 0.81 25.37
CA VAL A 66 35.36 0.54 26.80
C VAL A 66 34.35 1.54 27.36
N THR A 67 34.44 2.82 26.97
CA THR A 67 33.46 3.83 27.37
C THR A 67 32.10 3.62 26.72
N SER A 68 32.03 3.15 25.46
CA SER A 68 30.76 2.83 24.81
C SER A 68 30.10 1.58 25.38
N GLU A 69 30.87 0.55 25.73
CA GLU A 69 30.38 -0.67 26.38
C GLU A 69 29.93 -0.41 27.83
N MET A 70 30.60 0.50 28.56
CA MET A 70 30.12 0.95 29.87
C MET A 70 28.82 1.77 29.74
N PHE A 71 28.76 2.72 28.80
CA PHE A 71 27.53 3.50 28.58
C PHE A 71 26.37 2.62 28.10
N SER A 72 26.60 1.64 27.23
CA SER A 72 25.54 0.72 26.78
C SER A 72 25.03 -0.17 27.90
N ASN A 73 25.86 -0.48 28.90
CA ASN A 73 25.48 -1.31 30.04
C ASN A 73 24.90 -0.52 31.23
N GLN A 74 25.21 0.78 31.35
CA GLN A 74 24.71 1.64 32.43
C GLN A 74 23.46 2.45 32.06
N VAL A 75 23.23 2.70 30.77
CA VAL A 75 21.93 3.21 30.31
C VAL A 75 20.95 2.04 30.31
N ARG A 76 20.36 1.76 31.49
CA ARG A 76 19.09 1.04 31.52
C ARG A 76 18.20 1.77 30.53
N PRO A 77 17.58 1.10 29.53
CA PRO A 77 16.63 1.79 28.68
C PRO A 77 15.64 2.45 29.62
N TYR A 78 15.53 3.77 29.54
CA TYR A 78 14.52 4.50 30.28
C TYR A 78 13.20 3.82 29.89
N ARG A 79 12.62 3.07 30.82
CA ARG A 79 11.31 2.42 30.63
C ARG A 79 10.29 3.54 30.75
N SER A 80 10.28 4.43 29.75
CA SER A 80 9.20 5.36 29.52
C SER A 80 7.91 4.54 29.48
N ARG A 81 6.92 5.01 30.24
CA ARG A 81 5.61 4.37 30.23
C ARG A 81 5.10 4.46 28.79
N ALA A 82 4.63 3.35 28.20
CA ALA A 82 4.24 3.26 26.79
C ALA A 82 3.30 4.39 26.30
N TRP A 83 2.50 4.99 27.20
CA TRP A 83 1.64 6.12 26.88
C TRP A 83 2.37 7.45 26.64
N LYS A 84 3.61 7.60 27.12
CA LYS A 84 4.41 8.82 26.95
C LYS A 84 5.12 8.87 25.60
N ASP A 85 5.57 7.73 25.08
CA ASP A 85 6.28 7.68 23.80
C ASP A 85 5.33 7.47 22.62
N ASN A 86 4.21 6.77 22.85
CA ASN A 86 3.19 6.58 21.83
C ASN A 86 1.79 6.44 22.47
N PRO A 87 1.13 7.58 22.82
CA PRO A 87 -0.15 7.58 23.52
C PRO A 87 -1.24 6.80 22.78
N VAL A 88 -1.16 6.78 21.44
CA VAL A 88 -2.09 6.06 20.56
C VAL A 88 -1.93 4.54 20.69
N ALA A 89 -0.69 4.05 20.81
CA ALA A 89 -0.41 2.62 21.01
C ALA A 89 -0.88 2.13 22.39
N ALA A 90 -0.74 2.96 23.43
CA ALA A 90 -1.20 2.64 24.78
C ALA A 90 -2.74 2.57 24.90
N LEU A 91 -3.47 3.41 24.16
CA LEU A 91 -4.94 3.38 24.04
C LEU A 91 -5.47 2.15 23.28
N ASN A 92 -4.63 1.52 22.48
CA ASN A 92 -4.93 0.31 21.70
C ASN A 92 -4.49 -0.99 22.39
N ALA A 93 -3.98 -0.95 23.63
CA ALA A 93 -3.60 -2.14 24.40
C ALA A 93 -4.79 -3.00 24.90
N GLY A 94 -6.02 -2.69 24.49
CA GLY A 94 -7.24 -3.40 24.86
C GLY A 94 -7.33 -4.82 24.29
N SER A 95 -8.19 -5.64 24.89
CA SER A 95 -8.47 -7.02 24.47
C SER A 95 -8.90 -7.13 22.99
N THR A 96 -9.60 -6.12 22.48
CA THR A 96 -10.08 -6.05 21.09
C THR A 96 -8.95 -5.97 20.05
N SER A 97 -7.87 -5.25 20.35
CA SER A 97 -6.68 -5.20 19.49
C SER A 97 -5.93 -6.52 19.47
N LYS A 98 -5.89 -7.24 20.61
CA LYS A 98 -5.30 -8.59 20.68
C LYS A 98 -6.10 -9.61 19.88
N LEU A 99 -7.42 -9.47 19.83
CA LEU A 99 -8.30 -10.35 19.04
C LEU A 99 -8.04 -10.17 17.53
N VAL A 100 -8.02 -8.93 17.03
CA VAL A 100 -7.80 -8.64 15.61
C VAL A 100 -6.40 -9.05 15.15
N ASN A 101 -5.39 -8.89 16.01
CA ASN A 101 -4.02 -9.28 15.72
C ASN A 101 -3.75 -10.79 15.94
N SER A 102 -4.75 -11.57 16.35
CA SER A 102 -4.59 -13.01 16.53
C SER A 102 -4.47 -13.72 15.18
N HIS A 103 -3.52 -14.66 15.08
CA HIS A 103 -3.37 -15.50 13.89
C HIS A 103 -4.64 -16.29 13.56
N THR A 104 -5.40 -16.71 14.58
CA THR A 104 -6.66 -17.43 14.37
C THR A 104 -7.70 -16.54 13.68
N PHE A 105 -7.77 -15.27 14.06
CA PHE A 105 -8.68 -14.30 13.44
C PHE A 105 -8.28 -14.04 11.98
N GLN A 106 -6.98 -13.80 11.73
CA GLN A 106 -6.48 -13.58 10.37
C GLN A 106 -6.74 -14.78 9.45
N ILE A 107 -6.52 -16.01 9.92
CA ILE A 107 -6.79 -17.23 9.14
C ILE A 107 -8.29 -17.36 8.86
N ALA A 108 -9.15 -17.09 9.85
CA ALA A 108 -10.60 -17.16 9.68
C ALA A 108 -11.09 -16.14 8.62
N VAL A 109 -10.59 -14.91 8.67
CA VAL A 109 -10.89 -13.88 7.67
C VAL A 109 -10.40 -14.28 6.29
N CYS A 110 -9.17 -14.79 6.17
CA CYS A 110 -8.63 -15.26 4.89
C CYS A 110 -9.46 -16.41 4.31
N LEU A 111 -9.90 -17.35 5.16
CA LEU A 111 -10.77 -18.44 4.75
C LEU A 111 -12.13 -17.92 4.28
N ALA A 112 -12.73 -16.95 5.00
CA ALA A 112 -13.98 -16.33 4.58
C ALA A 112 -13.84 -15.59 3.23
N ILE A 113 -12.72 -14.91 2.99
CA ILE A 113 -12.43 -14.28 1.69
C ILE A 113 -12.29 -15.34 0.59
N ALA A 114 -11.59 -16.44 0.86
CA ALA A 114 -11.44 -17.52 -0.11
C ALA A 114 -12.80 -18.16 -0.46
N LEU A 115 -13.63 -18.43 0.54
CA LEU A 115 -15.00 -18.92 0.34
C LEU A 115 -15.85 -17.92 -0.44
N TYR A 116 -15.73 -16.63 -0.15
CA TYR A 116 -16.41 -15.57 -0.89
C TYR A 116 -15.99 -15.55 -2.38
N ILE A 117 -14.71 -15.70 -2.69
CA ILE A 117 -14.22 -15.73 -4.09
C ILE A 117 -14.81 -16.94 -4.84
N ILE A 118 -14.83 -18.12 -4.21
CA ILE A 118 -15.44 -19.32 -4.79
C ILE A 118 -16.94 -19.09 -5.03
N PHE A 119 -17.63 -18.54 -4.03
CA PHE A 119 -19.06 -18.20 -4.12
C PHE A 119 -19.34 -17.24 -5.28
N VAL A 120 -18.57 -16.15 -5.40
CA VAL A 120 -18.74 -15.20 -6.50
C VAL A 120 -18.48 -15.84 -7.85
N GLY A 121 -17.52 -16.76 -7.96
CA GLY A 121 -17.30 -17.52 -9.19
C GLY A 121 -18.53 -18.34 -9.59
N ILE A 122 -19.18 -18.98 -8.63
CA ILE A 122 -20.42 -19.74 -8.85
C ILE A 122 -21.58 -18.80 -9.23
N GLU A 123 -21.76 -17.71 -8.49
CA GLU A 123 -22.77 -16.68 -8.77
C GLU A 123 -22.63 -16.11 -10.18
N LEU A 124 -21.39 -15.77 -10.59
CA LEU A 124 -21.08 -15.25 -11.91
C LEU A 124 -21.42 -16.28 -13.00
N ASN A 125 -21.03 -17.55 -12.79
CA ASN A 125 -21.31 -18.62 -13.75
C ASN A 125 -22.82 -18.83 -13.93
N ARG A 126 -23.59 -18.85 -12.84
CA ARG A 126 -25.06 -18.99 -12.88
C ARG A 126 -25.74 -17.80 -13.55
N THR A 127 -25.30 -16.59 -13.21
CA THR A 127 -25.83 -15.37 -13.83
C THR A 127 -25.57 -15.36 -15.34
N MET A 128 -24.41 -15.84 -15.78
CA MET A 128 -24.07 -15.97 -17.19
C MET A 128 -24.93 -17.01 -17.91
N GLU A 129 -25.12 -18.18 -17.29
CA GLU A 129 -25.98 -19.26 -17.82
C GLU A 129 -27.43 -18.76 -17.99
N LEU A 130 -27.97 -18.08 -16.98
CA LEU A 130 -29.31 -17.47 -17.03
C LEU A 130 -29.39 -16.36 -18.10
N ALA A 131 -28.37 -15.51 -18.21
CA ALA A 131 -28.34 -14.46 -19.24
C ALA A 131 -28.36 -15.07 -20.64
N LEU A 132 -27.56 -16.11 -20.89
CA LEU A 132 -27.53 -16.83 -22.16
C LEU A 132 -28.87 -17.50 -22.46
N TRP A 133 -29.46 -18.18 -21.48
CA TRP A 133 -30.77 -18.81 -21.60
C TRP A 133 -31.85 -17.78 -21.97
N ASN A 134 -31.90 -16.66 -21.26
CA ASN A 134 -32.83 -15.57 -21.55
C ASN A 134 -32.59 -14.94 -22.93
N HIS A 135 -31.33 -14.81 -23.37
CA HIS A 135 -31.00 -14.33 -24.71
C HIS A 135 -31.40 -15.30 -25.82
N ALA A 136 -31.26 -16.61 -25.60
CA ALA A 136 -31.73 -17.63 -26.54
C ALA A 136 -33.27 -17.61 -26.64
N GLN A 137 -33.95 -17.57 -25.50
CA GLN A 137 -35.41 -17.63 -25.47
C GLN A 137 -36.05 -16.37 -26.08
N ARG A 138 -35.43 -15.20 -25.91
CA ARG A 138 -35.81 -13.96 -26.62
C ARG A 138 -35.68 -14.07 -28.15
N ARG A 139 -34.68 -14.81 -28.67
CA ARG A 139 -34.57 -15.07 -30.11
C ARG A 139 -35.72 -15.93 -30.61
N ASP A 140 -36.20 -16.87 -29.80
CA ASP A 140 -37.29 -17.78 -30.15
C ASP A 140 -38.69 -17.18 -29.88
N GLY A 141 -38.77 -15.89 -29.53
CA GLY A 141 -40.03 -15.18 -29.29
C GLY A 141 -40.74 -15.55 -27.98
N VAL A 142 -40.11 -16.36 -27.12
CA VAL A 142 -40.66 -16.74 -25.81
C VAL A 142 -40.06 -15.83 -24.74
N PHE A 143 -40.92 -15.18 -23.95
CA PHE A 143 -40.48 -14.39 -22.80
C PHE A 143 -40.43 -15.29 -21.56
N SER A 144 -39.26 -15.80 -21.21
CA SER A 144 -39.02 -16.39 -19.89
C SER A 144 -38.32 -15.37 -19.00
N GLY A 145 -38.87 -15.16 -17.80
CA GLY A 145 -38.21 -14.43 -16.72
C GLY A 145 -37.54 -15.40 -15.78
N ALA A 146 -36.55 -16.17 -16.26
CA ALA A 146 -35.78 -17.02 -15.37
C ALA A 146 -34.96 -16.11 -14.43
N GLU A 147 -35.34 -16.09 -13.15
CA GLU A 147 -34.70 -15.30 -12.11
C GLU A 147 -33.56 -16.09 -11.45
N THR A 148 -32.62 -15.37 -10.84
CA THR A 148 -31.53 -15.97 -10.07
C THR A 148 -32.06 -16.71 -8.85
N ASP A 149 -31.47 -17.87 -8.57
CA ASP A 149 -31.86 -18.69 -7.43
C ASP A 149 -31.76 -17.91 -6.10
N GLY A 150 -32.81 -17.95 -5.28
CA GLY A 150 -32.87 -17.19 -4.02
C GLY A 150 -31.77 -17.53 -3.01
N TRP A 151 -31.22 -18.75 -3.04
CA TRP A 151 -30.12 -19.14 -2.16
C TRP A 151 -28.83 -18.36 -2.43
N ILE A 152 -28.58 -17.96 -3.69
CA ILE A 152 -27.42 -17.15 -4.08
C ILE A 152 -27.54 -15.77 -3.45
N VAL A 153 -28.73 -15.17 -3.56
CA VAL A 153 -29.02 -13.85 -2.99
C VAL A 153 -28.82 -13.85 -1.47
N VAL A 154 -29.35 -14.86 -0.77
CA VAL A 154 -29.19 -14.99 0.70
C VAL A 154 -27.71 -15.13 1.08
N LEU A 155 -26.95 -15.98 0.39
CA LEU A 155 -25.51 -16.13 0.66
C LEU A 155 -24.73 -14.84 0.39
N GLY A 156 -25.06 -14.10 -0.67
CA GLY A 156 -24.44 -12.81 -0.98
C GLY A 156 -24.64 -11.77 0.14
N TYR A 157 -25.84 -11.72 0.74
CA TYR A 157 -26.10 -10.90 1.92
C TYR A 157 -25.33 -11.38 3.15
N CYS A 158 -25.27 -12.70 3.40
CA CYS A 158 -24.52 -13.27 4.52
C CYS A 158 -23.03 -12.92 4.46
N PHE A 159 -22.39 -13.07 3.30
CA PHE A 159 -20.98 -12.69 3.13
C PHE A 159 -20.77 -11.19 3.30
N THR A 160 -21.67 -10.35 2.79
CA THR A 160 -21.56 -8.90 2.93
C THR A 160 -21.71 -8.47 4.40
N CYS A 161 -22.66 -9.07 5.13
CA CYS A 161 -22.81 -8.87 6.56
C CYS A 161 -21.54 -9.27 7.33
N PHE A 162 -20.94 -10.42 6.99
CA PHE A 162 -19.68 -10.86 7.59
C PHE A 162 -18.57 -9.82 7.40
N PHE A 163 -18.38 -9.29 6.18
CA PHE A 163 -17.35 -8.28 5.92
C PHE A 163 -17.64 -6.92 6.59
N VAL A 164 -18.90 -6.54 6.73
CA VAL A 164 -19.28 -5.33 7.48
C VAL A 164 -18.94 -5.50 8.95
N VAL A 165 -19.29 -6.63 9.57
CA VAL A 165 -18.96 -6.91 10.97
C VAL A 165 -17.44 -6.96 11.16
N GLU A 166 -16.73 -7.61 10.27
CA GLU A 166 -15.26 -7.71 10.28
C GLU A 166 -14.58 -6.34 10.14
N LEU A 167 -15.10 -5.46 9.28
CA LEU A 167 -14.67 -4.06 9.17
C LEU A 167 -14.92 -3.29 10.48
N ILE A 168 -16.12 -3.40 11.06
CA ILE A 168 -16.46 -2.72 12.32
C ILE A 168 -15.52 -3.16 13.45
N VAL A 169 -15.26 -4.47 13.57
CA VAL A 169 -14.34 -5.01 14.57
C VAL A 169 -12.93 -4.42 14.39
N ARG A 170 -12.44 -4.29 13.15
CA ARG A 170 -11.14 -3.65 12.86
C ARG A 170 -11.11 -2.16 13.18
N VAL A 171 -12.17 -1.42 12.84
CA VAL A 171 -12.30 0.01 13.16
C VAL A 171 -12.28 0.23 14.67
N VAL A 172 -13.03 -0.58 15.44
CA VAL A 172 -13.07 -0.50 16.91
C VAL A 172 -11.74 -0.89 17.55
N ALA A 173 -11.03 -1.86 16.96
CA ALA A 173 -9.74 -2.34 17.47
C ALA A 173 -8.59 -1.36 17.22
N HIS A 174 -8.56 -0.69 16.06
CA HIS A 174 -7.45 0.19 15.67
C HIS A 174 -7.72 1.68 15.93
N LYS A 175 -8.99 2.09 16.07
CA LYS A 175 -9.41 3.47 16.39
C LYS A 175 -8.69 4.49 15.49
N ALA A 176 -7.97 5.46 16.07
CA ALA A 176 -7.23 6.47 15.32
C ALA A 176 -6.12 5.88 14.41
N GLN A 177 -5.53 4.73 14.76
CA GLN A 177 -4.52 4.07 13.91
C GLN A 177 -5.14 3.45 12.64
N PHE A 178 -6.47 3.29 12.59
CA PHE A 178 -7.13 2.83 11.36
C PHE A 178 -6.96 3.84 10.22
N VAL A 179 -6.98 5.15 10.54
CA VAL A 179 -6.92 6.25 9.57
C VAL A 179 -5.53 6.91 9.52
N PHE A 180 -4.80 6.94 10.63
CA PHE A 180 -3.49 7.62 10.70
C PHE A 180 -2.31 6.65 10.91
N GLY A 181 -2.53 5.35 10.81
CA GLY A 181 -1.47 4.35 10.92
C GLY A 181 -0.72 4.10 9.61
N ASP A 182 0.39 3.37 9.68
CA ASP A 182 1.21 3.03 8.52
C ASP A 182 0.44 2.23 7.45
N GLU A 183 -0.59 1.48 7.86
CA GLU A 183 -1.44 0.65 6.99
C GLU A 183 -2.76 1.34 6.59
N TRP A 184 -2.89 2.66 6.75
CA TRP A 184 -4.16 3.36 6.51
C TRP A 184 -4.70 3.18 5.08
N SER A 185 -3.81 3.09 4.08
CA SER A 185 -4.20 2.98 2.67
C SER A 185 -4.94 1.68 2.41
N TRP A 186 -4.50 0.59 3.03
CA TRP A 186 -5.14 -0.71 2.96
C TRP A 186 -6.47 -0.73 3.71
N ASN A 187 -6.51 -0.13 4.90
CA ASN A 187 -7.74 0.00 5.68
C ASN A 187 -8.80 0.86 4.97
N MET A 188 -8.38 1.93 4.30
CA MET A 188 -9.27 2.78 3.51
C MET A 188 -9.76 2.11 2.24
N PHE A 189 -8.87 1.43 1.53
CA PHE A 189 -9.25 0.59 0.40
C PHE A 189 -10.27 -0.48 0.81
N ASP A 190 -10.03 -1.13 1.95
CA ASP A 190 -10.93 -2.11 2.51
C ASP A 190 -12.32 -1.51 2.79
N THR A 191 -12.35 -0.34 3.45
CA THR A 191 -13.58 0.40 3.74
C THR A 191 -14.36 0.70 2.45
N VAL A 192 -13.70 1.22 1.42
CA VAL A 192 -14.32 1.52 0.12
C VAL A 192 -14.94 0.27 -0.49
N LEU A 193 -14.24 -0.87 -0.49
CA LEU A 193 -14.73 -2.12 -1.04
C LEU A 193 -15.94 -2.70 -0.30
N VAL A 194 -16.04 -2.52 1.02
CA VAL A 194 -17.23 -2.94 1.78
C VAL A 194 -18.40 -2.01 1.46
N VAL A 195 -18.16 -0.69 1.48
CA VAL A 195 -19.18 0.31 1.19
C VAL A 195 -19.75 0.15 -0.22
N THR A 196 -18.90 -0.04 -1.24
CA THR A 196 -19.36 -0.23 -2.62
C THR A 196 -20.22 -1.47 -2.78
N SER A 197 -19.96 -2.52 -2.00
CA SER A 197 -20.74 -3.77 -2.09
C SER A 197 -22.06 -3.69 -1.34
N VAL A 198 -22.11 -2.98 -0.21
CA VAL A 198 -23.37 -2.63 0.43
C VAL A 198 -24.20 -1.75 -0.51
N ALA A 199 -23.57 -0.75 -1.15
CA ALA A 199 -24.24 0.12 -2.10
C ALA A 199 -24.76 -0.65 -3.33
N ASP A 200 -23.99 -1.59 -3.89
CA ASP A 200 -24.43 -2.41 -5.02
C ASP A 200 -25.67 -3.25 -4.66
N GLN A 201 -25.70 -3.81 -3.45
CA GLN A 201 -26.84 -4.60 -2.97
C GLN A 201 -28.08 -3.74 -2.70
N THR A 202 -27.93 -2.59 -2.03
CA THR A 202 -29.08 -1.71 -1.73
C THR A 202 -29.62 -1.02 -2.99
N LEU A 203 -28.75 -0.56 -3.89
CA LEU A 203 -29.16 0.03 -5.16
C LEU A 203 -29.87 -0.99 -6.05
N SER A 204 -29.43 -2.25 -6.04
CA SER A 204 -30.09 -3.31 -6.80
C SER A 204 -31.46 -3.68 -6.23
N ALA A 205 -31.64 -3.63 -4.91
CA ALA A 205 -32.90 -3.94 -4.24
C ALA A 205 -33.94 -2.82 -4.36
N ASP A 206 -33.55 -1.57 -4.10
CA ASP A 206 -34.50 -0.45 -3.98
C ASP A 206 -34.62 0.39 -5.26
N PHE A 207 -33.59 0.39 -6.12
CA PHE A 207 -33.49 1.29 -7.27
C PHE A 207 -33.12 0.56 -8.57
N GLY A 208 -33.96 -0.39 -8.99
CA GLY A 208 -33.76 -1.17 -10.24
C GLY A 208 -33.54 -0.32 -11.51
N PHE A 209 -33.97 0.94 -11.54
CA PHE A 209 -33.68 1.87 -12.64
C PHE A 209 -32.21 2.34 -12.68
N LEU A 210 -31.58 2.55 -11.52
CA LEU A 210 -30.19 3.01 -11.45
C LEU A 210 -29.19 1.91 -11.85
N HIS A 211 -29.58 0.64 -11.77
CA HIS A 211 -28.76 -0.53 -12.15
C HIS A 211 -28.21 -0.46 -13.59
N ASN A 212 -28.90 0.24 -14.49
CA ASN A 212 -28.48 0.38 -15.89
C ASN A 212 -27.39 1.44 -16.13
N LEU A 213 -26.99 2.21 -15.12
CA LEU A 213 -25.94 3.21 -15.27
C LEU A 213 -24.57 2.52 -15.43
N SER A 214 -23.90 2.76 -16.56
CA SER A 214 -22.57 2.20 -16.88
C SER A 214 -21.54 2.40 -15.78
N TYR A 215 -21.64 3.49 -15.01
CA TYR A 215 -20.75 3.77 -13.88
C TYR A 215 -20.93 2.80 -12.72
N LEU A 216 -22.16 2.43 -12.35
CA LEU A 216 -22.41 1.44 -11.29
C LEU A 216 -21.86 0.06 -11.67
N ARG A 217 -21.89 -0.27 -12.97
CA ARG A 217 -21.29 -1.50 -13.49
C ARG A 217 -19.77 -1.56 -13.29
N PHE A 218 -19.09 -0.41 -13.38
CA PHE A 218 -17.65 -0.34 -13.07
C PHE A 218 -17.39 -0.56 -11.57
N PHE A 219 -18.16 0.09 -10.70
CA PHE A 219 -18.04 -0.10 -9.25
C PHE A 219 -18.31 -1.55 -8.82
N ARG A 220 -19.20 -2.25 -9.52
CA ARG A 220 -19.41 -3.68 -9.29
C ARG A 220 -18.13 -4.47 -9.50
N MET A 221 -17.35 -4.20 -10.55
CA MET A 221 -16.08 -4.91 -10.80
C MET A 221 -15.03 -4.74 -9.68
N LEU A 222 -15.22 -3.78 -8.77
CA LEU A 222 -14.36 -3.65 -7.60
C LEU A 222 -14.40 -4.87 -6.68
N TRP A 223 -15.43 -5.72 -6.76
CA TRP A 223 -15.46 -6.99 -6.03
C TRP A 223 -14.22 -7.84 -6.30
N ILE A 224 -13.64 -7.78 -7.52
CA ILE A 224 -12.43 -8.53 -7.91
C ILE A 224 -11.25 -8.14 -7.02
N PHE A 225 -11.17 -6.87 -6.63
CA PHE A 225 -10.11 -6.39 -5.78
C PHE A 225 -10.19 -6.89 -4.34
N ARG A 226 -11.29 -7.51 -3.91
CA ARG A 226 -11.36 -8.19 -2.61
C ARG A 226 -10.33 -9.33 -2.52
N ALA A 227 -10.00 -9.96 -3.64
CA ALA A 227 -8.94 -10.97 -3.69
C ALA A 227 -7.55 -10.39 -3.34
N LEU A 228 -7.32 -9.09 -3.57
CA LEU A 228 -6.06 -8.44 -3.17
C LEU A 228 -5.88 -8.41 -1.64
N ARG A 229 -6.95 -8.48 -0.86
CA ARG A 229 -6.86 -8.53 0.60
C ARG A 229 -6.19 -9.81 1.12
N LEU A 230 -6.28 -10.92 0.37
CA LEU A 230 -5.59 -12.17 0.72
C LEU A 230 -4.07 -11.97 0.79
N ILE A 231 -3.53 -11.02 0.01
CA ILE A 231 -2.10 -10.69 -0.01
C ILE A 231 -1.65 -10.06 1.31
N ASN A 232 -2.55 -9.32 1.98
CA ASN A 232 -2.24 -8.61 3.22
C ASN A 232 -2.55 -9.42 4.47
N GLY A 233 -3.64 -10.20 4.47
CA GLY A 233 -4.09 -10.98 5.63
C GLY A 233 -3.23 -12.22 5.91
N LEU A 234 -2.60 -12.76 4.87
CA LEU A 234 -1.72 -13.91 5.02
C LEU A 234 -0.31 -13.42 5.40
N HIS A 235 -0.02 -13.32 6.69
CA HIS A 235 1.36 -13.14 7.19
C HIS A 235 2.15 -14.48 7.17
N SER A 236 1.70 -15.45 6.37
CA SER A 236 2.30 -16.77 6.28
C SER A 236 3.57 -16.73 5.43
N ARG A 237 4.57 -17.51 5.83
CA ARG A 237 5.85 -17.64 5.13
C ARG A 237 5.70 -17.97 3.64
N PHE A 238 4.64 -18.68 3.25
CA PHE A 238 4.38 -19.11 1.87
C PHE A 238 3.95 -17.98 0.94
N VAL A 239 3.24 -16.97 1.45
CA VAL A 239 2.76 -15.84 0.64
C VAL A 239 3.66 -14.61 0.71
N ARG A 240 4.70 -14.64 1.52
CA ARG A 240 5.69 -13.56 1.57
C ARG A 240 6.31 -13.35 0.19
N ASP A 241 6.66 -14.43 -0.49
CA ASP A 241 7.28 -14.37 -1.82
C ASP A 241 6.26 -13.89 -2.88
N LEU A 242 5.00 -14.34 -2.79
CA LEU A 242 3.90 -13.83 -3.62
C LEU A 242 3.65 -12.33 -3.40
N ARG A 243 3.65 -11.87 -2.14
CA ARG A 243 3.48 -10.47 -1.76
C ARG A 243 4.61 -9.61 -2.29
N LEU A 244 5.86 -10.07 -2.22
CA LEU A 244 7.00 -9.35 -2.77
C LEU A 244 6.91 -9.24 -4.30
N MET A 245 6.49 -10.30 -4.98
CA MET A 245 6.25 -10.27 -6.42
C MET A 245 5.13 -9.29 -6.80
N LEU A 246 4.01 -9.30 -6.06
CA LEU A 246 2.89 -8.38 -6.29
C LEU A 246 3.26 -6.93 -5.96
N LEU A 247 4.06 -6.70 -4.92
CA LEU A 247 4.60 -5.38 -4.60
C LEU A 247 5.50 -4.87 -5.74
N ALA A 248 6.34 -5.73 -6.31
CA ALA A 248 7.16 -5.40 -7.47
C ALA A 248 6.33 -5.08 -8.72
N LEU A 249 5.23 -5.82 -8.94
CA LEU A 249 4.27 -5.52 -9.99
C LEU A 249 3.61 -4.15 -9.77
N MET A 250 3.14 -3.87 -8.55
CA MET A 250 2.54 -2.59 -8.19
C MET A 250 3.51 -1.42 -8.35
N SER A 251 4.79 -1.60 -7.98
CA SER A 251 5.80 -0.57 -8.22
C SER A 251 6.06 -0.31 -9.71
N SER A 252 5.73 -1.27 -10.57
CA SER A 252 5.89 -1.15 -12.02
C SER A 252 4.69 -0.47 -12.71
N VAL A 253 3.59 -0.23 -11.99
CA VAL A 253 2.39 0.41 -12.57
C VAL A 253 2.65 1.85 -12.99
N ILE A 254 3.40 2.61 -12.19
CA ILE A 254 3.76 4.01 -12.48
C ILE A 254 4.60 4.11 -13.77
N PRO A 255 5.74 3.39 -13.93
CA PRO A 255 6.48 3.44 -15.17
C PRO A 255 5.69 2.87 -16.36
N LEU A 256 4.84 1.85 -16.15
CA LEU A 256 3.93 1.35 -17.19
C LEU A 256 2.95 2.43 -17.65
N PHE A 257 2.39 3.21 -16.74
CA PHE A 257 1.50 4.32 -17.06
C PHE A 257 2.20 5.36 -17.95
N TRP A 258 3.44 5.73 -17.61
CA TRP A 258 4.24 6.63 -18.44
C TRP A 258 4.59 6.02 -19.80
N ALA A 259 4.89 4.73 -19.86
CA ALA A 259 5.14 4.02 -21.10
C ALA A 259 3.89 4.02 -22.01
N ILE A 260 2.71 3.69 -21.46
CA ILE A 260 1.43 3.72 -22.19
C ILE A 260 1.12 5.15 -22.67
N THR A 261 1.30 6.15 -21.81
CA THR A 261 1.09 7.56 -22.18
C THR A 261 1.99 7.98 -23.34
N THR A 262 3.27 7.60 -23.29
CA THR A 262 4.25 7.86 -24.36
C THR A 262 3.87 7.14 -25.65
N LEU A 263 3.43 5.88 -25.55
CA LEU A 263 2.96 5.09 -26.69
C LEU A 263 1.73 5.72 -27.35
N LEU A 264 0.74 6.16 -26.57
CA LEU A 264 -0.46 6.84 -27.06
C LEU A 264 -0.12 8.18 -27.72
N PHE A 265 0.80 8.95 -27.13
CA PHE A 265 1.30 10.17 -27.73
C PHE A 265 1.95 9.92 -29.10
N LEU A 266 2.78 8.88 -29.21
CA LEU A 266 3.39 8.48 -30.47
C LEU A 266 2.33 8.07 -31.51
N HIS A 267 1.34 7.26 -31.12
CA HIS A 267 0.23 6.88 -32.01
C HIS A 267 -0.56 8.10 -32.49
N TYR A 268 -0.78 9.08 -31.63
CA TYR A 268 -1.44 10.33 -32.01
C TYR A 268 -0.65 11.10 -33.08
N LEU A 269 0.67 11.25 -32.92
CA LEU A 269 1.51 11.94 -33.91
C LEU A 269 1.48 11.22 -35.26
N PHE A 270 1.65 9.90 -35.28
CA PHE A 270 1.59 9.11 -36.52
C PHE A 270 0.20 9.15 -37.16
N SER A 271 -0.87 9.11 -36.36
CA SER A 271 -2.23 9.23 -36.86
C SER A 271 -2.46 10.57 -37.57
N VAL A 272 -2.03 11.69 -36.99
CA VAL A 272 -2.17 13.02 -37.62
C VAL A 272 -1.34 13.12 -38.89
N PHE A 273 -0.11 12.58 -38.87
CA PHE A 273 0.74 12.52 -40.06
C PHE A 273 0.08 11.73 -41.20
N LEU A 274 -0.36 10.50 -40.94
CA LEU A 274 -1.01 9.66 -41.95
C LEU A 274 -2.31 10.28 -42.46
N MET A 275 -3.13 10.87 -41.59
CA MET A 275 -4.33 11.57 -42.01
C MET A 275 -4.03 12.79 -42.88
N THR A 276 -2.92 13.50 -42.64
CA THR A 276 -2.49 14.61 -43.49
C THR A 276 -2.11 14.10 -44.89
N VAL A 277 -1.37 12.98 -44.97
CA VAL A 277 -1.01 12.35 -46.25
C VAL A 277 -2.24 11.86 -46.99
N VAL A 278 -3.15 11.15 -46.30
CA VAL A 278 -4.41 10.66 -46.88
C VAL A 278 -5.28 11.82 -47.34
N SER A 279 -5.37 12.91 -46.58
CA SER A 279 -6.13 14.10 -46.97
C SER A 279 -5.59 14.73 -48.26
N ASN A 280 -4.28 14.82 -48.41
CA ASN A 280 -3.65 15.34 -49.63
C ASN A 280 -3.82 14.39 -50.82
N TYR A 281 -3.77 13.07 -50.57
CA TYR A 281 -4.03 12.09 -51.63
C TYR A 281 -5.48 12.16 -52.13
N ILE A 282 -6.45 12.30 -51.22
CA ILE A 282 -7.87 12.41 -51.57
C ILE A 282 -8.16 13.72 -52.33
N SER A 283 -7.45 14.82 -52.03
CA SER A 283 -7.64 16.08 -52.76
C SER A 283 -7.17 16.01 -54.22
N ASP A 284 -6.19 15.15 -54.49
CA ASP A 284 -5.55 15.02 -55.80
C ASP A 284 -6.11 13.82 -56.62
N ALA A 285 -6.92 12.96 -55.99
CA ALA A 285 -7.46 11.76 -56.60
C ALA A 285 -8.60 12.04 -57.60
N ALA A 286 -8.70 11.20 -58.63
CA ALA A 286 -9.83 11.23 -59.57
C ALA A 286 -11.11 10.71 -58.90
N GLY A 287 -12.28 11.19 -59.35
CA GLY A 287 -13.57 10.95 -58.68
C GLY A 287 -14.09 9.50 -58.60
N ASP A 288 -13.42 8.53 -59.23
CA ASP A 288 -13.84 7.10 -59.26
C ASP A 288 -12.76 6.14 -58.71
N ASP A 289 -11.90 6.62 -57.80
CA ASP A 289 -10.85 5.80 -57.22
C ASP A 289 -11.38 4.92 -56.07
N ALA A 290 -11.34 3.59 -56.27
CA ALA A 290 -11.75 2.61 -55.26
C ALA A 290 -10.88 2.66 -53.99
N THR A 291 -9.61 3.08 -54.11
CA THR A 291 -8.69 3.16 -52.96
C THR A 291 -9.09 4.25 -51.97
N VAL A 292 -9.71 5.34 -52.43
CA VAL A 292 -10.19 6.43 -51.58
C VAL A 292 -11.30 5.95 -50.64
N ASN A 293 -12.18 5.07 -51.11
CA ASN A 293 -13.25 4.49 -50.28
C ASN A 293 -12.69 3.56 -49.20
N GLU A 294 -11.63 2.79 -49.48
CA GLU A 294 -10.97 1.95 -48.49
C GLU A 294 -10.23 2.80 -47.43
N LEU A 295 -9.47 3.81 -47.86
CA LEU A 295 -8.78 4.74 -46.96
C LEU A 295 -9.76 5.49 -46.05
N ALA A 296 -10.96 5.84 -46.56
CA ALA A 296 -11.98 6.53 -45.79
C ALA A 296 -12.60 5.67 -44.67
N VAL A 297 -12.57 4.34 -44.77
CA VAL A 297 -13.07 3.44 -43.70
C VAL A 297 -12.12 3.46 -42.50
N TRP A 298 -10.81 3.41 -42.76
CA TRP A 298 -9.78 3.27 -41.73
C TRP A 298 -9.28 4.62 -41.18
N PHE A 299 -9.13 5.63 -42.04
CA PHE A 299 -8.57 6.94 -41.69
C PHE A 299 -9.63 8.07 -41.61
N ARG A 300 -10.90 7.73 -41.37
CA ARG A 300 -12.01 8.70 -41.29
C ARG A 300 -11.80 9.81 -40.27
N SER A 301 -11.20 9.48 -39.12
CA SER A 301 -11.07 10.38 -37.97
C SER A 301 -9.83 10.01 -37.15
N VAL A 302 -9.31 10.95 -36.36
CA VAL A 302 -8.12 10.74 -35.53
C VAL A 302 -8.27 9.54 -34.58
N PRO A 303 -9.38 9.37 -33.82
CA PRO A 303 -9.54 8.19 -32.97
C PRO A 303 -9.56 6.87 -33.75
N MET A 304 -10.14 6.87 -34.95
CA MET A 304 -10.19 5.69 -35.81
C MET A 304 -8.82 5.37 -36.41
N ALA A 305 -8.05 6.39 -36.80
CA ALA A 305 -6.70 6.22 -37.30
C ALA A 305 -5.74 5.74 -36.19
N ILE A 306 -5.87 6.23 -34.95
CA ILE A 306 -5.16 5.69 -33.78
C ILE A 306 -5.52 4.21 -33.55
N LEU A 307 -6.81 3.87 -33.63
CA LEU A 307 -7.26 2.48 -33.49
C LEU A 307 -6.71 1.58 -34.60
N THR A 308 -6.72 2.06 -35.84
CA THR A 308 -6.19 1.34 -36.99
C THR A 308 -4.69 1.09 -36.84
N LEU A 309 -3.92 2.09 -36.41
CA LEU A 309 -2.50 1.95 -36.15
C LEU A 309 -2.21 0.96 -35.01
N PHE A 310 -3.03 0.98 -33.97
CA PHE A 310 -2.95 0.01 -32.88
C PHE A 310 -3.26 -1.42 -33.36
N MET A 311 -4.28 -1.60 -34.21
CA MET A 311 -4.62 -2.90 -34.81
C MET A 311 -3.50 -3.41 -35.72
N ALA A 312 -2.84 -2.52 -36.48
CA ALA A 312 -1.74 -2.89 -37.34
C ALA A 312 -0.51 -3.36 -36.54
N ILE A 313 -0.14 -2.62 -35.49
CA ILE A 313 1.03 -2.94 -34.65
C ILE A 313 0.80 -4.21 -33.81
N THR A 314 -0.44 -4.45 -33.36
CA THR A 314 -0.79 -5.67 -32.59
C THR A 314 -1.03 -6.91 -33.46
N GLY A 315 -0.96 -6.77 -34.79
CA GLY A 315 -1.14 -7.87 -35.74
C GLY A 315 -2.59 -8.27 -35.98
N GLY A 316 -3.55 -7.39 -35.66
CA GLY A 316 -4.98 -7.63 -35.91
C GLY A 316 -5.40 -7.40 -37.36
N VAL A 317 -4.80 -6.42 -38.04
CA VAL A 317 -5.04 -6.11 -39.46
C VAL A 317 -3.69 -5.95 -40.16
N SER A 318 -3.54 -6.52 -41.36
CA SER A 318 -2.31 -6.35 -42.15
C SER A 318 -2.15 -4.89 -42.59
N TRP A 319 -0.91 -4.40 -42.50
CA TRP A 319 -0.52 -3.06 -42.94
C TRP A 319 -0.64 -2.87 -44.46
#